data_AF-A0A973FLU4-F1
#
_entry.id   AF-A0A973FLU4-F1
#
_cell.length_a   1.000
_cell.length_b   1.000
_cell.length_c   1.000
_cell.angle_alpha   90.00
_cell.angle_beta   90.00
_cell.angle_gamma   90.00
#
_symmetry.space_group_name_H-M   'P 1'
#
loop_
_entity.id
_entity.type
_entity.pdbx_description
1 polymer ?
#
loop_
_entity_poly.entity_id
_entity_poly.type
_entity_poly.pdbx_seq_one_letter_code
_entity_poly.pdbx_strand_id
1 'polypeptide(L)'
;MPQQPAPTLEDLLQATHDKHYEVRLAAVRALGQQGADQAVGTLIDALRDDECYVRMAAAEALGSIRNAQAVAPLIRALSDPSVGVHGTAACALGMIGVAALPALLTVLSSPDGQVRQAAAFALGRIRDRQAAVPLASLIHDRRRDVRQAAVQALGQIADPSSLQLLAQALTDCESRVCQAAALALGAFGAAAHPLLEQALRTDDAEVRRACVQALSQVQGPIVIPALVKALADYNPNVRAAAALALGTREPDHALPPLLTALQDRDDRVRQAAVHALGQIADPQTESLLLCSLSDHDVGVRQAAAAALDQRGWQPAETSTDAIYWIAKQMWDTCIALGALAVEPLIAALKYRDDAFRISVVQTLGQSCGPATLAQAVRALLDTLQHDAYWDVRAAAARVLEELPIAGRTDVTQALTRFVQAYEEYLLLHDDDE
;
A
#
# COMPACT_ATOMS: atom_id res chain seq x y z
N MET A 1 -32.13 -16.97 -27.89
CA MET A 1 -33.36 -16.68 -27.11
C MET A 1 -33.68 -15.22 -27.35
N PRO A 2 -34.93 -14.84 -27.66
CA PRO A 2 -35.28 -13.43 -27.77
C PRO A 2 -35.03 -12.76 -26.41
N GLN A 3 -34.29 -11.66 -26.40
CA GLN A 3 -34.16 -10.84 -25.19
C GLN A 3 -35.56 -10.39 -24.80
N GLN A 4 -35.99 -10.70 -23.58
CA GLN A 4 -37.23 -10.15 -23.05
C GLN A 4 -37.16 -8.61 -23.13
N PRO A 5 -38.25 -7.93 -23.49
CA PRO A 5 -38.26 -6.46 -23.49
C PRO A 5 -37.87 -5.96 -22.10
N ALA A 6 -37.09 -4.88 -22.05
CA ALA A 6 -36.71 -4.26 -20.79
C ALA A 6 -37.98 -3.89 -19.99
N PRO A 7 -38.00 -4.13 -18.66
CA PRO A 7 -39.17 -3.83 -17.84
C PRO A 7 -39.51 -2.35 -17.90
N THR A 8 -40.80 -2.03 -17.99
CA THR A 8 -41.27 -0.64 -17.99
C THR A 8 -41.15 -0.01 -16.61
N LEU A 9 -41.24 1.33 -16.52
CA LEU A 9 -41.24 2.02 -15.23
C LEU A 9 -42.37 1.51 -14.31
N GLU A 10 -43.56 1.26 -14.87
CA GLU A 10 -44.71 0.76 -14.11
C GLU A 10 -44.47 -0.66 -13.58
N ASP A 11 -43.89 -1.55 -14.41
CA ASP A 11 -43.49 -2.90 -13.97
C ASP A 11 -42.50 -2.83 -12.80
N LEU A 12 -41.54 -1.91 -12.86
CA LEU A 12 -40.54 -1.72 -11.81
C LEU A 12 -41.16 -1.16 -10.52
N LEU A 13 -42.06 -0.18 -10.61
CA LEU A 13 -42.76 0.37 -9.45
C LEU A 13 -43.66 -0.67 -8.77
N GLN A 14 -44.27 -1.56 -9.54
CA GLN A 14 -45.03 -2.68 -8.98
C GLN A 14 -44.10 -3.70 -8.30
N ALA A 15 -42.97 -4.01 -8.92
CA ALA A 15 -42.00 -4.99 -8.41
C ALA A 15 -41.32 -4.55 -7.09
N THR A 16 -41.32 -3.27 -6.72
CA THR A 16 -40.83 -2.83 -5.41
C THR A 16 -41.71 -3.30 -4.24
N HIS A 17 -42.89 -3.86 -4.50
CA HIS A 17 -43.81 -4.38 -3.48
C HIS A 17 -43.89 -5.92 -3.47
N ASP A 18 -43.00 -6.61 -4.19
CA ASP A 18 -43.00 -8.07 -4.24
C ASP A 18 -42.68 -8.70 -2.87
N LYS A 19 -43.25 -9.87 -2.61
CA LYS A 19 -43.00 -10.64 -1.37
C LYS A 19 -41.54 -11.06 -1.24
N HIS A 20 -40.82 -11.27 -2.34
CA HIS A 20 -39.42 -11.66 -2.38
C HIS A 20 -38.53 -10.43 -2.40
N TYR A 21 -37.62 -10.32 -1.42
CA TYR A 21 -36.75 -9.14 -1.30
C TYR A 21 -35.79 -9.03 -2.48
N GLU A 22 -35.43 -10.13 -3.14
CA GLU A 22 -34.56 -10.15 -4.32
C GLU A 22 -35.21 -9.41 -5.49
N VAL A 23 -36.53 -9.56 -5.65
CA VAL A 23 -37.32 -8.87 -6.67
C VAL A 23 -37.42 -7.39 -6.34
N ARG A 24 -37.72 -7.05 -5.08
CA ARG A 24 -37.75 -5.65 -4.62
C ARG A 24 -36.40 -4.97 -4.81
N LEU A 25 -35.31 -5.65 -4.45
CA LEU A 25 -33.94 -5.16 -4.60
C LEU A 25 -33.60 -4.90 -6.08
N ALA A 26 -33.90 -5.86 -6.97
CA ALA A 26 -33.67 -5.71 -8.40
C ALA A 26 -34.47 -4.52 -8.97
N ALA A 27 -35.72 -4.36 -8.55
CA ALA A 27 -36.58 -3.26 -8.95
C ALA A 27 -36.03 -1.90 -8.50
N VAL A 28 -35.67 -1.76 -7.21
CA VAL A 28 -35.09 -0.53 -6.65
C VAL A 28 -33.80 -0.13 -7.36
N ARG A 29 -32.92 -1.11 -7.66
CA ARG A 29 -31.68 -0.85 -8.42
C ARG A 29 -31.97 -0.38 -9.85
N ALA A 30 -32.90 -1.03 -10.53
CA ALA A 30 -33.28 -0.65 -11.89
C ALA A 30 -33.89 0.76 -11.94
N LEU A 31 -34.75 1.11 -10.97
CA LEU A 31 -35.31 2.47 -10.84
C LEU A 31 -34.22 3.52 -10.64
N GLY A 32 -33.22 3.23 -9.80
CA GLY A 32 -32.07 4.12 -9.60
C GLY A 32 -31.24 4.32 -10.87
N GLN A 33 -30.99 3.25 -11.62
CA GLN A 33 -30.24 3.31 -12.89
C GLN A 33 -30.97 4.11 -13.97
N GLN A 34 -32.30 4.06 -13.99
CA GLN A 34 -33.10 4.85 -14.93
C GLN A 34 -33.09 6.34 -14.60
N GLY A 35 -32.77 6.74 -13.36
CA GLY A 35 -32.72 8.14 -12.95
C GLY A 35 -34.08 8.84 -12.97
N ALA A 36 -35.18 8.08 -12.89
CA ALA A 36 -36.53 8.61 -13.02
C ALA A 36 -36.97 9.34 -11.74
N ASP A 37 -37.13 10.65 -11.79
CA ASP A 37 -37.66 11.46 -10.68
C ASP A 37 -39.03 10.98 -10.19
N GLN A 38 -39.84 10.36 -11.08
CA GLN A 38 -41.13 9.79 -10.71
C GLN A 38 -41.01 8.65 -9.70
N ALA A 39 -39.85 7.98 -9.61
CA ALA A 39 -39.61 6.88 -8.68
C ALA A 39 -39.17 7.35 -7.28
N VAL A 40 -38.90 8.64 -7.08
CA VAL A 40 -38.37 9.16 -5.80
C VAL A 40 -39.28 8.83 -4.61
N GLY A 41 -40.61 8.92 -4.77
CA GLY A 41 -41.56 8.54 -3.72
C GLY A 41 -41.43 7.07 -3.31
N THR A 42 -41.43 6.16 -4.29
CA THR A 42 -41.29 4.72 -4.08
C THR A 42 -39.93 4.35 -3.50
N LEU A 43 -38.87 5.02 -3.94
CA LEU A 43 -37.52 4.82 -3.39
C LEU A 43 -37.43 5.34 -1.94
N ILE A 44 -38.13 6.41 -1.59
CA ILE A 44 -38.24 6.89 -0.21
C ILE A 44 -38.95 5.85 0.67
N ASP A 45 -40.00 5.20 0.16
CA ASP A 45 -40.69 4.14 0.90
C ASP A 45 -39.78 2.90 1.08
N ALA A 46 -39.00 2.56 0.05
CA ALA A 46 -38.03 1.46 0.11
C ALA A 46 -36.88 1.69 1.12
N LEU A 47 -36.65 2.93 1.59
CA LEU A 47 -35.75 3.18 2.73
C LEU A 47 -36.26 2.60 4.06
N ARG A 48 -37.50 2.10 4.10
CA ARG A 48 -38.12 1.48 5.29
C ARG A 48 -38.34 -0.02 5.11
N ASP A 49 -37.79 -0.61 4.05
CA ASP A 49 -37.91 -2.04 3.79
C ASP A 49 -37.33 -2.88 4.95
N ASP A 50 -37.93 -4.03 5.23
CA ASP A 50 -37.45 -4.95 6.26
C ASP A 50 -36.01 -5.43 5.98
N GLU A 51 -35.67 -5.59 4.70
CA GLU A 51 -34.37 -6.08 4.27
C GLU A 51 -33.37 -4.94 4.08
N CYS A 52 -32.20 -5.07 4.72
CA CYS A 52 -31.18 -4.02 4.72
C CYS A 52 -30.57 -3.78 3.33
N TYR A 53 -30.50 -4.81 2.49
CA TYR A 53 -30.03 -4.67 1.11
C TYR A 53 -30.94 -3.80 0.26
N VAL A 54 -32.27 -3.88 0.47
CA VAL A 54 -33.25 -3.05 -0.24
C VAL A 54 -33.14 -1.61 0.22
N ARG A 55 -33.07 -1.38 1.55
CA ARG A 55 -32.86 -0.02 2.11
C ARG A 55 -31.57 0.62 1.61
N MET A 56 -30.49 -0.14 1.54
CA MET A 56 -29.20 0.33 1.04
C MET A 56 -29.29 0.72 -0.44
N ALA A 57 -29.89 -0.14 -1.28
CA ALA A 57 -30.08 0.15 -2.70
C ALA A 57 -31.00 1.37 -2.92
N ALA A 58 -32.01 1.56 -2.07
CA ALA A 58 -32.88 2.72 -2.12
C ALA A 58 -32.11 4.01 -1.81
N ALA A 59 -31.26 4.01 -0.78
CA ALA A 59 -30.41 5.16 -0.47
C ALA A 59 -29.45 5.48 -1.61
N GLU A 60 -28.82 4.48 -2.22
CA GLU A 60 -27.93 4.63 -3.38
C GLU A 60 -28.66 5.23 -4.59
N ALA A 61 -29.85 4.70 -4.91
CA ALA A 61 -30.69 5.19 -6.00
C ALA A 61 -31.09 6.65 -5.79
N LEU A 62 -31.58 7.01 -4.60
CA LEU A 62 -31.95 8.38 -4.27
C LEU A 62 -30.78 9.36 -4.38
N GLY A 63 -29.59 8.93 -3.94
CA GLY A 63 -28.37 9.72 -4.08
C GLY A 63 -27.93 9.90 -5.53
N SER A 64 -28.17 8.91 -6.39
CA SER A 64 -27.85 8.98 -7.82
C SER A 64 -28.80 9.90 -8.58
N ILE A 65 -30.09 9.90 -8.21
CA ILE A 65 -31.11 10.81 -8.75
C ILE A 65 -30.84 12.26 -8.29
N ARG A 66 -30.27 12.45 -7.09
CA ARG A 66 -29.93 13.76 -6.50
C ARG A 66 -31.14 14.67 -6.26
N ASN A 67 -32.30 14.08 -5.98
CA ASN A 67 -33.51 14.83 -5.70
C ASN A 67 -33.57 15.32 -4.24
N ALA A 68 -33.82 16.62 -4.04
CA ALA A 68 -33.87 17.24 -2.71
C ALA A 68 -34.99 16.68 -1.80
N GLN A 69 -36.06 16.09 -2.36
CA GLN A 69 -37.12 15.44 -1.59
C GLN A 69 -36.59 14.26 -0.76
N ALA A 70 -35.48 13.65 -1.19
CA ALA A 70 -34.84 12.54 -0.50
C ALA A 70 -34.08 12.96 0.75
N VAL A 71 -33.77 14.24 0.96
CA VAL A 71 -32.91 14.71 2.05
C VAL A 71 -33.46 14.30 3.42
N ALA A 72 -34.70 14.64 3.74
CA ALA A 72 -35.26 14.34 5.07
C ALA A 72 -35.40 12.83 5.34
N PRO A 73 -35.84 11.99 4.38
CA PRO A 73 -35.78 10.53 4.52
C PRO A 73 -34.37 9.98 4.73
N LEU A 74 -33.39 10.43 3.94
CA LEU A 74 -32.00 9.99 4.05
C LEU A 74 -31.35 10.42 5.37
N ILE A 75 -31.72 11.60 5.91
CA ILE A 75 -31.29 12.04 7.25
C ILE A 75 -31.76 11.06 8.33
N ARG A 76 -33.00 10.52 8.23
CA ARG A 76 -33.47 9.49 9.17
C ARG A 76 -32.71 8.17 8.98
N ALA A 77 -32.38 7.81 7.74
CA ALA A 77 -31.60 6.63 7.43
C ALA A 77 -30.15 6.69 7.95
N LEU A 78 -29.65 7.84 8.41
CA LEU A 78 -28.35 7.93 9.10
C LEU A 78 -28.33 7.16 10.45
N SER A 79 -29.50 6.94 11.06
CA SER A 79 -29.66 6.12 12.27
C SER A 79 -29.98 4.66 11.97
N ASP A 80 -29.88 4.20 10.72
CA ASP A 80 -30.17 2.80 10.39
C ASP A 80 -29.21 1.85 11.14
N PRO A 81 -29.70 0.73 11.71
CA PRO A 81 -28.84 -0.24 12.40
C PRO A 81 -27.80 -0.90 11.49
N SER A 82 -28.07 -0.98 10.18
CA SER A 82 -27.13 -1.54 9.22
C SER A 82 -26.05 -0.54 8.85
N VAL A 83 -24.79 -0.93 9.07
CA VAL A 83 -23.61 -0.12 8.73
C VAL A 83 -23.59 0.29 7.25
N GLY A 84 -24.02 -0.62 6.38
CA GLY A 84 -24.12 -0.36 4.94
C GLY A 84 -25.17 0.70 4.60
N VAL A 85 -26.33 0.68 5.26
CA VAL A 85 -27.43 1.60 4.96
C VAL A 85 -27.08 3.02 5.39
N HIS A 86 -26.63 3.24 6.63
CA HIS A 86 -26.34 4.60 7.08
C HIS A 86 -25.13 5.20 6.36
N GLY A 87 -24.11 4.39 6.03
CA GLY A 87 -22.98 4.83 5.21
C GLY A 87 -23.42 5.24 3.79
N THR A 88 -24.32 4.46 3.19
CA THR A 88 -24.89 4.78 1.87
C THR A 88 -25.78 6.02 1.91
N ALA A 89 -26.57 6.20 2.98
CA ALA A 89 -27.38 7.40 3.16
C ALA A 89 -26.52 8.67 3.31
N ALA A 90 -25.40 8.60 4.05
CA ALA A 90 -24.43 9.69 4.14
C ALA A 90 -23.81 10.01 2.77
N CYS A 91 -23.44 8.97 2.01
CA CYS A 91 -22.95 9.11 0.65
C CYS A 91 -23.99 9.78 -0.27
N ALA A 92 -25.25 9.35 -0.19
CA ALA A 92 -26.35 9.89 -0.97
C ALA A 92 -26.61 11.37 -0.67
N LEU A 93 -26.62 11.76 0.61
CA LEU A 93 -26.72 13.16 1.03
C LEU A 93 -25.55 14.00 0.49
N GLY A 94 -24.34 13.45 0.49
CA GLY A 94 -23.18 14.10 -0.13
C GLY A 94 -23.32 14.28 -1.65
N MET A 95 -23.96 13.34 -2.36
CA MET A 95 -24.23 13.44 -3.80
C MET A 95 -25.35 14.42 -4.15
N ILE A 96 -26.37 14.52 -3.29
CA ILE A 96 -27.43 15.55 -3.41
C ILE A 96 -26.81 16.96 -3.29
N GLY A 97 -25.75 17.10 -2.48
CA GLY A 97 -24.97 18.34 -2.42
C GLY A 97 -25.58 19.39 -1.49
N VAL A 98 -25.46 20.66 -1.87
CA VAL A 98 -25.80 21.82 -1.03
C VAL A 98 -27.24 21.81 -0.52
N ALA A 99 -28.19 21.19 -1.24
CA ALA A 99 -29.57 21.04 -0.76
C ALA A 99 -29.69 20.25 0.55
N ALA A 100 -28.74 19.35 0.84
CA ALA A 100 -28.68 18.60 2.10
C ALA A 100 -28.03 19.38 3.25
N LEU A 101 -27.32 20.48 2.94
CA LEU A 101 -26.48 21.21 3.89
C LEU A 101 -27.22 21.64 5.16
N PRO A 102 -28.40 22.31 5.12
CA PRO A 102 -29.06 22.77 6.34
C PRO A 102 -29.47 21.62 7.27
N ALA A 103 -29.96 20.51 6.69
CA ALA A 103 -30.36 19.35 7.45
C ALA A 103 -29.14 18.64 8.09
N LEU A 104 -28.05 18.50 7.34
CA LEU A 104 -26.79 17.92 7.82
C LEU A 104 -26.18 18.74 8.97
N LEU A 105 -26.15 20.07 8.85
CA LEU A 105 -25.64 20.95 9.91
C LEU A 105 -26.44 20.78 11.21
N THR A 106 -27.76 20.61 11.10
CA THR A 106 -28.65 20.41 12.26
C THR A 106 -28.33 19.10 13.00
N VAL A 107 -28.08 18.01 12.26
CA VAL A 107 -27.84 16.69 12.87
C VAL A 107 -26.42 16.48 13.39
N LEU A 108 -25.50 17.44 13.20
CA LEU A 108 -24.21 17.44 13.89
C LEU A 108 -24.35 17.52 15.40
N SER A 109 -25.47 18.01 15.93
CA SER A 109 -25.76 18.02 17.37
C SER A 109 -26.60 16.83 17.84
N SER A 110 -26.78 15.79 17.01
CA SER A 110 -27.55 14.60 17.36
C SER A 110 -26.96 13.90 18.61
N PRO A 111 -27.79 13.37 19.53
CA PRO A 111 -27.28 12.54 20.64
C PRO A 111 -26.60 11.25 20.13
N ASP A 112 -27.04 10.76 18.98
CA ASP A 112 -26.50 9.57 18.32
C ASP A 112 -25.17 9.91 17.61
N GLY A 113 -24.10 9.24 18.06
CA GLY A 113 -22.78 9.41 17.50
C GLY A 113 -22.64 8.91 16.07
N GLN A 114 -23.40 7.87 15.69
CA GLN A 114 -23.40 7.36 14.33
C GLN A 114 -23.94 8.41 13.35
N VAL A 115 -25.02 9.10 13.74
CA VAL A 115 -25.59 10.20 12.95
C VAL A 115 -24.61 11.35 12.82
N ARG A 116 -23.95 11.76 13.92
CA ARG A 116 -22.94 12.84 13.88
C ARG A 116 -21.78 12.50 12.94
N GLN A 117 -21.25 11.27 13.03
CA GLN A 117 -20.19 10.78 12.17
C GLN A 117 -20.62 10.81 10.69
N ALA A 118 -21.79 10.26 10.38
CA ALA A 118 -22.32 10.19 9.04
C ALA A 118 -22.60 11.57 8.44
N ALA A 119 -23.12 12.49 9.25
CA ALA A 119 -23.33 13.87 8.85
C ALA A 119 -22.01 14.59 8.56
N ALA A 120 -20.99 14.42 9.41
CA ALA A 120 -19.67 14.99 9.18
C ALA A 120 -19.05 14.49 7.86
N PHE A 121 -19.14 13.18 7.60
CA PHE A 121 -18.69 12.58 6.35
C PHE A 121 -19.42 13.17 5.13
N ALA A 122 -20.75 13.28 5.18
CA ALA A 122 -21.53 13.86 4.08
C ALA A 122 -21.16 15.33 3.82
N LEU A 123 -20.98 16.14 4.87
CA LEU A 123 -20.55 17.54 4.75
C LEU A 123 -19.16 17.68 4.11
N GLY A 124 -18.22 16.81 4.48
CA GLY A 124 -16.91 16.75 3.85
C GLY A 124 -16.99 16.48 2.34
N ARG A 125 -17.92 15.61 1.91
CA ARG A 125 -18.17 15.35 0.49
C ARG A 125 -18.79 16.55 -0.24
N ILE A 126 -19.66 17.31 0.44
CA ILE A 126 -20.28 18.52 -0.13
C ILE A 126 -19.23 19.62 -0.33
N ARG A 127 -18.23 19.72 0.57
CA ARG A 127 -17.15 20.72 0.54
C ARG A 127 -17.61 22.18 0.61
N ASP A 128 -18.76 22.42 1.25
CA ASP A 128 -19.23 23.78 1.49
C ASP A 128 -18.55 24.38 2.74
N ARG A 129 -17.97 25.57 2.60
CA ARG A 129 -17.25 26.26 3.69
C ARG A 129 -18.13 26.61 4.88
N GLN A 130 -19.46 26.72 4.69
CA GLN A 130 -20.39 26.92 5.80
C GLN A 130 -20.35 25.79 6.83
N ALA A 131 -19.87 24.60 6.44
CA ALA A 131 -19.73 23.47 7.35
C ALA A 131 -18.48 23.53 8.22
N ALA A 132 -17.47 24.36 7.91
CA ALA A 132 -16.19 24.36 8.62
C ALA A 132 -16.35 24.68 10.13
N VAL A 133 -17.06 25.75 10.46
CA VAL A 133 -17.27 26.15 11.87
C VAL A 133 -18.13 25.13 12.64
N PRO A 134 -19.27 24.63 12.11
CA PRO A 134 -20.03 23.57 12.77
C PRO A 134 -19.20 22.29 12.99
N LEU A 135 -18.42 21.86 12.00
CA LEU A 135 -17.57 20.67 12.10
C LEU A 135 -16.45 20.83 13.13
N ALA A 136 -15.95 22.04 13.34
CA ALA A 136 -14.91 22.31 14.35
C ALA A 136 -15.33 21.82 15.76
N SER A 137 -16.62 21.93 16.09
CA SER A 137 -17.12 21.49 17.40
C SER A 137 -16.96 19.98 17.63
N LEU A 138 -16.95 19.18 16.56
CA LEU A 138 -16.84 17.72 16.61
C LEU A 138 -15.40 17.21 16.77
N ILE A 139 -14.39 18.07 16.68
CA ILE A 139 -12.99 17.68 16.94
C ILE A 139 -12.80 17.25 18.40
N HIS A 140 -13.67 17.67 19.31
CA HIS A 140 -13.65 17.25 20.72
C HIS A 140 -14.78 16.27 21.07
N ASP A 141 -15.36 15.60 20.06
CA ASP A 141 -16.41 14.62 20.31
C ASP A 141 -15.92 13.45 21.18
N ARG A 142 -16.80 12.96 22.05
CA ARG A 142 -16.54 11.81 22.91
C ARG A 142 -16.19 10.53 22.14
N ARG A 143 -16.69 10.38 20.91
CA ARG A 143 -16.38 9.21 20.07
C ARG A 143 -15.28 9.53 19.08
N ARG A 144 -14.28 8.65 19.02
CA ARG A 144 -13.14 8.76 18.11
C ARG A 144 -13.51 8.76 16.62
N ASP A 145 -14.56 8.01 16.25
CA ASP A 145 -15.02 7.92 14.86
C ASP A 145 -15.65 9.22 14.37
N VAL A 146 -16.38 9.91 15.24
CA VAL A 146 -16.90 11.27 14.99
C VAL A 146 -15.77 12.28 14.88
N ARG A 147 -14.80 12.27 15.80
CA ARG A 147 -13.61 13.15 15.73
C ARG A 147 -12.86 12.96 14.42
N GLN A 148 -12.60 11.70 14.05
CA GLN A 148 -11.93 11.36 12.80
C GLN A 148 -12.71 11.87 11.58
N ALA A 149 -14.03 11.65 11.53
CA ALA A 149 -14.87 12.11 10.42
C ALA A 149 -14.88 13.64 10.30
N ALA A 150 -14.93 14.36 11.43
CA ALA A 150 -14.85 15.82 11.46
C ALA A 150 -13.51 16.32 10.91
N VAL A 151 -12.40 15.77 11.38
CA VAL A 151 -11.04 16.11 10.91
C VAL A 151 -10.89 15.87 9.40
N GLN A 152 -11.36 14.72 8.91
CA GLN A 152 -11.35 14.41 7.47
C GLN A 152 -12.20 15.40 6.66
N ALA A 153 -13.41 15.72 7.15
CA ALA A 153 -14.32 16.65 6.49
C ALA A 153 -13.73 18.07 6.40
N LEU A 154 -13.10 18.55 7.48
CA LEU A 154 -12.40 19.84 7.49
C LEU A 154 -11.24 19.88 6.49
N GLY A 155 -10.47 18.79 6.37
CA GLY A 155 -9.44 18.65 5.34
C GLY A 155 -10.01 18.69 3.91
N GLN A 156 -11.17 18.05 3.67
CA GLN A 156 -11.84 18.05 2.36
C GLN A 156 -12.42 19.42 1.99
N ILE A 157 -12.94 20.17 2.96
CA ILE A 157 -13.42 21.55 2.78
C ILE A 157 -12.25 22.50 2.53
N ALA A 158 -11.10 22.24 3.17
CA ALA A 158 -9.88 23.04 3.06
C ALA A 158 -10.09 24.53 3.37
N ASP A 159 -10.92 24.85 4.37
CA ASP A 159 -11.10 26.22 4.84
C ASP A 159 -9.93 26.64 5.73
N PRO A 160 -9.19 27.73 5.43
CA PRO A 160 -7.99 28.13 6.17
C PRO A 160 -8.21 28.31 7.68
N SER A 161 -9.43 28.61 8.13
CA SER A 161 -9.75 28.72 9.56
C SER A 161 -9.59 27.38 10.31
N SER A 162 -9.59 26.26 9.60
CA SER A 162 -9.46 24.91 10.17
C SER A 162 -8.02 24.51 10.48
N LEU A 163 -7.01 25.25 10.01
CA LEU A 163 -5.59 24.88 10.18
C LEU A 163 -5.19 24.66 11.65
N GLN A 164 -5.52 25.60 12.53
CA GLN A 164 -5.16 25.51 13.95
C GLN A 164 -5.91 24.39 14.66
N LEU A 165 -7.15 24.15 14.26
CA LEU A 165 -7.97 23.07 14.80
C LEU A 165 -7.46 21.69 14.37
N LEU A 166 -7.05 21.54 13.11
CA LEU A 166 -6.41 20.33 12.63
C LEU A 166 -5.04 20.10 13.28
N ALA A 167 -4.29 21.16 13.58
CA ALA A 167 -3.04 21.05 14.34
C ALA A 167 -3.26 20.52 15.76
N GLN A 168 -4.34 20.93 16.44
CA GLN A 168 -4.72 20.39 17.74
C GLN A 168 -5.07 18.89 17.66
N ALA A 169 -5.71 18.47 16.56
CA ALA A 169 -6.06 17.06 16.35
C ALA A 169 -4.84 16.15 16.09
N LEU A 170 -3.64 16.69 15.82
CA LEU A 170 -2.40 15.91 15.74
C LEU A 170 -1.97 15.32 17.10
N THR A 171 -2.48 15.89 18.19
CA THR A 171 -2.19 15.45 19.57
C THR A 171 -3.40 14.74 20.20
N ASP A 172 -4.33 14.22 19.38
CA ASP A 172 -5.44 13.40 19.87
C ASP A 172 -4.92 12.12 20.55
N CYS A 173 -5.70 11.56 21.48
CA CYS A 173 -5.31 10.32 22.14
C CYS A 173 -5.35 9.10 21.20
N GLU A 174 -6.15 9.16 20.13
CA GLU A 174 -6.24 8.09 19.15
C GLU A 174 -5.37 8.37 17.91
N SER A 175 -4.39 7.51 17.66
CA SER A 175 -3.47 7.65 16.52
C SER A 175 -4.19 7.75 15.17
N ARG A 176 -5.38 7.14 15.00
CA ARG A 176 -6.18 7.27 13.75
C ARG A 176 -6.69 8.69 13.52
N VAL A 177 -7.03 9.43 14.58
CA VAL A 177 -7.46 10.83 14.49
C VAL A 177 -6.24 11.70 14.14
N CYS A 178 -5.09 11.46 14.78
CA CYS A 178 -3.85 12.17 14.49
C CYS A 178 -3.38 11.96 13.05
N GLN A 179 -3.45 10.73 12.53
CA GLN A 179 -3.15 10.41 11.14
C GLN A 179 -4.11 11.15 10.18
N ALA A 180 -5.41 11.14 10.48
CA ALA A 180 -6.39 11.89 9.70
C ALA A 180 -6.09 13.40 9.71
N ALA A 181 -5.64 13.94 10.84
CA ALA A 181 -5.28 15.34 10.99
C ALA A 181 -4.05 15.71 10.16
N ALA A 182 -3.01 14.87 10.16
CA ALA A 182 -1.82 15.07 9.33
C ALA A 182 -2.19 15.07 7.84
N LEU A 183 -2.96 14.08 7.38
CA LEU A 183 -3.41 14.01 5.99
C LEU A 183 -4.31 15.20 5.62
N ALA A 184 -5.22 15.60 6.51
CA ALA A 184 -6.09 16.77 6.31
C ALA A 184 -5.26 18.07 6.19
N LEU A 185 -4.22 18.24 6.99
CA LEU A 185 -3.28 19.36 6.88
C LEU A 185 -2.53 19.36 5.55
N GLY A 186 -2.16 18.19 5.01
CA GLY A 186 -1.56 18.07 3.69
C GLY A 186 -2.37 18.74 2.57
N ALA A 187 -3.70 18.73 2.67
CA ALA A 187 -4.60 19.38 1.70
C ALA A 187 -4.48 20.91 1.67
N PHE A 188 -3.87 21.53 2.69
CA PHE A 188 -3.62 22.98 2.75
C PHE A 188 -2.27 23.38 2.13
N GLY A 189 -1.47 22.42 1.67
CA GLY A 189 -0.19 22.68 1.02
C GLY A 189 0.78 23.45 1.93
N ALA A 190 1.44 24.47 1.37
CA ALA A 190 2.48 25.24 2.06
C ALA A 190 1.98 25.93 3.34
N ALA A 191 0.69 26.26 3.44
CA ALA A 191 0.12 26.89 4.63
C ALA A 191 0.15 25.97 5.87
N ALA A 192 0.12 24.65 5.68
CA ALA A 192 0.22 23.68 6.77
C ALA A 192 1.67 23.30 7.12
N HIS A 193 2.66 23.70 6.32
CA HIS A 193 4.04 23.29 6.52
C HIS A 193 4.59 23.53 7.94
N PRO A 194 4.42 24.72 8.57
CA PRO A 194 4.92 24.96 9.93
C PRO A 194 4.29 24.01 10.96
N LEU A 195 3.01 23.68 10.78
CA LEU A 195 2.26 22.80 11.68
C LEU A 195 2.71 21.34 11.53
N LEU A 196 2.89 20.89 10.29
CA LEU A 196 3.41 19.55 10.00
C LEU A 196 4.85 19.39 10.48
N GLU A 197 5.70 20.41 10.31
CA GLU A 197 7.08 20.38 10.80
C GLU A 197 7.13 20.31 12.33
N GLN A 198 6.28 21.07 13.01
CA GLN A 198 6.17 20.99 14.47
C GLN A 198 5.77 19.58 14.91
N ALA A 199 4.83 18.94 14.21
CA ALA A 199 4.34 17.60 14.52
C ALA A 199 5.34 16.47 14.21
N LEU A 200 6.37 16.71 13.40
CA LEU A 200 7.51 15.78 13.28
C LEU A 200 8.31 15.62 14.58
N ARG A 201 8.01 16.39 15.63
CA ARG A 201 8.67 16.31 16.95
C ARG A 201 7.84 15.54 17.98
N THR A 202 6.70 14.96 17.61
CA THR A 202 5.87 14.16 18.53
C THR A 202 6.50 12.81 18.85
N ASP A 203 6.18 12.23 20.00
CA ASP A 203 6.68 10.91 20.40
C ASP A 203 6.08 9.75 19.59
N ASP A 204 4.83 9.90 19.12
CA ASP A 204 4.15 8.88 18.30
C ASP A 204 4.74 8.82 16.88
N ALA A 205 5.38 7.69 16.56
CA ALA A 205 6.00 7.46 15.26
C ALA A 205 4.99 7.38 14.10
N GLU A 206 3.76 6.92 14.35
CA GLU A 206 2.73 6.88 13.32
C GLU A 206 2.24 8.29 12.96
N VAL A 207 2.19 9.19 13.95
CA VAL A 207 1.89 10.61 13.71
C VAL A 207 3.01 11.25 12.89
N ARG A 208 4.28 11.03 13.27
CA ARG A 208 5.43 11.53 12.49
C ARG A 208 5.40 11.00 11.06
N ARG A 209 5.15 9.70 10.86
CA ARG A 209 5.03 9.08 9.53
C ARG A 209 3.92 9.71 8.71
N ALA A 210 2.74 9.94 9.30
CA ALA A 210 1.63 10.59 8.62
C ALA A 210 1.95 12.06 8.27
N CYS A 211 2.69 12.77 9.11
CA CYS A 211 3.16 14.12 8.81
C CYS A 211 4.15 14.14 7.64
N VAL A 212 5.06 13.16 7.56
CA VAL A 212 5.95 12.99 6.40
C VAL A 212 5.15 12.73 5.12
N GLN A 213 4.12 11.88 5.19
CA GLN A 213 3.22 11.62 4.06
C GLN A 213 2.42 12.87 3.66
N ALA A 214 2.02 13.72 4.61
CA ALA A 214 1.37 14.98 4.31
C ALA A 214 2.34 15.98 3.66
N LEU A 215 3.58 16.06 4.13
CA LEU A 215 4.64 16.89 3.55
C LEU A 215 4.99 16.49 2.11
N SER A 216 4.82 15.22 1.74
CA SER A 216 5.00 14.79 0.34
C SER A 216 3.93 15.36 -0.59
N GLN A 217 2.76 15.76 -0.09
CA GLN A 217 1.72 16.43 -0.89
C GLN A 217 1.96 17.93 -1.01
N VAL A 218 2.74 18.51 -0.09
CA VAL A 218 3.11 19.92 -0.12
C VAL A 218 4.15 20.15 -1.21
N GLN A 219 3.87 21.09 -2.11
CA GLN A 219 4.76 21.46 -3.21
C GLN A 219 5.82 22.47 -2.76
N GLY A 220 6.99 22.40 -3.41
CA GLY A 220 8.08 23.36 -3.24
C GLY A 220 9.19 22.91 -2.30
N PRO A 221 10.36 23.56 -2.36
CA PRO A 221 11.57 23.12 -1.68
C PRO A 221 11.52 23.34 -0.15
N ILE A 222 10.55 24.11 0.34
CA ILE A 222 10.41 24.44 1.77
C ILE A 222 10.30 23.19 2.66
N VAL A 223 9.78 22.08 2.13
CA VAL A 223 9.63 20.83 2.89
C VAL A 223 10.89 19.97 2.92
N ILE A 224 11.86 20.21 2.05
CA ILE A 224 13.07 19.36 1.93
C ILE A 224 13.81 19.26 3.27
N PRO A 225 14.11 20.36 4.00
CA PRO A 225 14.80 20.25 5.28
C PRO A 225 14.05 19.39 6.31
N ALA A 226 12.72 19.44 6.30
CA ALA A 226 11.88 18.62 7.18
C ALA A 226 11.94 17.13 6.80
N LEU A 227 11.91 16.81 5.50
CA LEU A 227 12.06 15.43 5.00
C LEU A 227 13.46 14.88 5.28
N VAL A 228 14.51 15.68 5.09
CA VAL A 228 15.89 15.30 5.41
C VAL A 228 16.04 15.03 6.91
N LYS A 229 15.43 15.84 7.77
CA LYS A 229 15.41 15.58 9.21
C LYS A 229 14.66 14.27 9.54
N ALA A 230 13.57 13.96 8.85
CA ALA A 230 12.81 12.73 9.03
C ALA A 230 13.57 11.47 8.56
N LEU A 231 14.55 11.59 7.65
CA LEU A 231 15.49 10.50 7.33
C LEU A 231 16.41 10.15 8.51
N ALA A 232 16.52 10.99 9.54
CA ALA A 232 17.27 10.69 10.75
C ALA A 232 16.39 10.14 11.90
N ASP A 233 15.11 9.82 11.63
CA ASP A 233 14.19 9.34 12.65
C ASP A 233 14.59 7.98 13.23
N TYR A 234 14.34 7.78 14.53
CA TYR A 234 14.59 6.50 15.20
C TYR A 234 13.77 5.35 14.58
N ASN A 235 12.54 5.64 14.14
CA ASN A 235 11.63 4.66 13.57
C ASN A 235 11.90 4.48 12.06
N PRO A 236 12.19 3.25 11.60
CA PRO A 236 12.46 2.97 10.19
C PRO A 236 11.28 3.28 9.25
N ASN A 237 10.03 3.17 9.71
CA ASN A 237 8.86 3.49 8.89
C ASN A 237 8.80 5.00 8.58
N VAL A 238 9.23 5.85 9.51
CA VAL A 238 9.31 7.30 9.30
C VAL A 238 10.43 7.63 8.32
N ARG A 239 11.61 7.01 8.47
CA ARG A 239 12.73 7.15 7.53
C ARG A 239 12.36 6.70 6.11
N ALA A 240 11.72 5.54 5.98
CA ALA A 240 11.26 5.02 4.69
C ALA A 240 10.23 5.95 4.03
N ALA A 241 9.27 6.47 4.80
CA ALA A 241 8.32 7.46 4.29
C ALA A 241 9.02 8.75 3.81
N ALA A 242 10.07 9.18 4.50
CA ALA A 242 10.84 10.36 4.13
C ALA A 242 11.63 10.13 2.82
N ALA A 243 12.23 8.96 2.65
CA ALA A 243 12.89 8.57 1.41
C ALA A 243 11.92 8.58 0.22
N LEU A 244 10.74 7.97 0.36
CA LEU A 244 9.69 8.00 -0.68
C LEU A 244 9.25 9.43 -1.00
N ALA A 245 9.05 10.28 0.02
CA ALA A 245 8.67 11.67 -0.18
C ALA A 245 9.72 12.46 -0.97
N LEU A 246 11.01 12.22 -0.71
CA LEU A 246 12.12 12.85 -1.44
C LEU A 246 12.20 12.41 -2.91
N GLY A 247 11.77 11.19 -3.25
CA GLY A 247 11.72 10.71 -4.64
C GLY A 247 10.82 11.52 -5.56
N THR A 248 9.86 12.25 -5.00
CA THR A 248 8.95 13.13 -5.73
C THR A 248 9.45 14.58 -5.83
N ARG A 249 10.69 14.83 -5.42
CA ARG A 249 11.33 16.16 -5.47
C ARG A 249 12.30 16.25 -6.65
N GLU A 250 12.79 17.45 -6.91
CA GLU A 250 13.82 17.68 -7.94
C GLU A 250 15.13 16.94 -7.60
N PRO A 251 15.85 16.41 -8.62
CA PRO A 251 17.05 15.58 -8.42
C PRO A 251 18.11 16.23 -7.51
N ASP A 252 18.43 17.51 -7.73
CA ASP A 252 19.48 18.25 -6.99
C ASP A 252 19.26 18.23 -5.47
N HIS A 253 18.00 18.18 -5.04
CA HIS A 253 17.62 18.17 -3.64
C HIS A 253 17.37 16.76 -3.10
N ALA A 254 16.96 15.83 -3.96
CA ALA A 254 16.57 14.49 -3.56
C ALA A 254 17.77 13.54 -3.47
N LEU A 255 18.74 13.64 -4.38
CA LEU A 255 19.82 12.66 -4.51
C LEU A 255 20.73 12.58 -3.27
N PRO A 256 21.28 13.68 -2.71
CA PRO A 256 22.18 13.55 -1.56
C PRO A 256 21.53 12.90 -0.32
N PRO A 257 20.29 13.26 0.06
CA PRO A 257 19.58 12.55 1.12
C PRO A 257 19.27 11.08 0.80
N LEU A 258 18.91 10.76 -0.45
CA LEU A 258 18.61 9.38 -0.86
C LEU A 258 19.84 8.48 -0.85
N LEU A 259 21.04 9.01 -1.15
CA LEU A 259 22.30 8.29 -0.99
C LEU A 259 22.53 7.85 0.46
N THR A 260 22.12 8.69 1.42
CA THR A 260 22.17 8.33 2.85
C THR A 260 21.18 7.21 3.16
N ALA A 261 19.96 7.30 2.62
CA ALA A 261 18.91 6.29 2.82
C ALA A 261 19.26 4.92 2.18
N LEU A 262 20.02 4.90 1.09
CA LEU A 262 20.56 3.67 0.50
C LEU A 262 21.54 2.92 1.41
N GLN A 263 22.13 3.60 2.40
CA GLN A 263 23.06 3.02 3.37
C GLN A 263 22.38 2.73 4.72
N ASP A 264 21.05 2.80 4.78
CA ASP A 264 20.33 2.56 6.03
C ASP A 264 20.44 1.09 6.47
N ARG A 265 20.49 0.89 7.79
CA ARG A 265 20.52 -0.43 8.41
C ARG A 265 19.26 -1.25 8.15
N ASP A 266 18.11 -0.59 8.00
CA ASP A 266 16.82 -1.20 7.75
C ASP A 266 16.59 -1.36 6.24
N ASP A 267 16.35 -2.59 5.80
CA ASP A 267 16.10 -2.95 4.41
C ASP A 267 14.92 -2.18 3.80
N ARG A 268 13.85 -1.91 4.57
CA ARG A 268 12.69 -1.16 4.07
C ARG A 268 13.03 0.28 3.74
N VAL A 269 13.98 0.89 4.47
CA VAL A 269 14.46 2.24 4.17
C VAL A 269 15.31 2.24 2.90
N ARG A 270 16.21 1.26 2.75
CA ARG A 270 16.99 1.10 1.51
C ARG A 270 16.07 0.85 0.31
N GLN A 271 15.06 0.00 0.46
CA GLN A 271 14.06 -0.31 -0.55
C GLN A 271 13.27 0.94 -0.96
N ALA A 272 12.83 1.73 0.02
CA ALA A 272 12.17 3.00 -0.22
C ALA A 272 13.07 3.99 -0.98
N ALA A 273 14.36 4.05 -0.65
CA ALA A 273 15.33 4.87 -1.36
C ALA A 273 15.51 4.43 -2.82
N VAL A 274 15.62 3.12 -3.07
CA VAL A 274 15.69 2.55 -4.42
C VAL A 274 14.43 2.88 -5.22
N HIS A 275 13.24 2.75 -4.62
CA HIS A 275 11.99 3.13 -5.28
C HIS A 275 11.96 4.62 -5.64
N ALA A 276 12.39 5.48 -4.72
CA ALA A 276 12.51 6.91 -4.95
C ALA A 276 13.49 7.25 -6.08
N LEU A 277 14.65 6.60 -6.15
CA LEU A 277 15.62 6.79 -7.23
C LEU A 277 15.08 6.37 -8.59
N GLY A 278 14.23 5.34 -8.64
CA GLY A 278 13.54 4.92 -9.86
C GLY A 278 12.64 6.01 -10.45
N GLN A 279 12.00 6.81 -9.59
CA GLN A 279 11.11 7.91 -9.98
C GLN A 279 11.86 9.18 -10.42
N ILE A 280 13.12 9.33 -10.03
CA ILE A 280 13.92 10.52 -10.35
C ILE A 280 14.56 10.34 -11.73
N ALA A 281 14.17 11.20 -12.67
CA ALA A 281 14.73 11.23 -14.03
C ALA A 281 16.12 11.88 -14.08
N ASP A 282 17.12 11.23 -13.49
CA ASP A 282 18.53 11.66 -13.52
C ASP A 282 19.43 10.49 -13.96
N PRO A 283 20.47 10.71 -14.81
CA PRO A 283 21.36 9.63 -15.26
C PRO A 283 22.18 8.96 -14.15
N GLN A 284 22.50 9.69 -13.06
CA GLN A 284 23.25 9.15 -11.94
C GLN A 284 22.45 8.07 -11.20
N THR A 285 21.11 8.12 -11.24
CA THR A 285 20.28 7.12 -10.56
C THR A 285 20.44 5.72 -11.15
N GLU A 286 20.73 5.60 -12.45
CA GLU A 286 20.95 4.30 -13.08
C GLU A 286 22.11 3.56 -12.41
N SER A 287 23.25 4.23 -12.21
CA SER A 287 24.40 3.62 -11.55
C SER A 287 24.09 3.18 -10.11
N LEU A 288 23.28 3.96 -9.39
CA LEU A 288 22.85 3.63 -8.03
C LEU A 288 21.91 2.43 -8.00
N LEU A 289 20.95 2.36 -8.93
CA LEU A 289 20.05 1.23 -9.09
C LEU A 289 20.82 -0.05 -9.43
N LEU A 290 21.81 0.03 -10.32
CA LEU A 290 22.67 -1.10 -10.65
C LEU A 290 23.46 -1.60 -9.44
N CYS A 291 23.99 -0.71 -8.60
CA CYS A 291 24.62 -1.11 -7.34
C CYS A 291 23.63 -1.78 -6.38
N SER A 292 22.39 -1.29 -6.29
CA SER A 292 21.34 -1.85 -5.43
C SER A 292 20.84 -3.24 -5.85
N LEU A 293 21.12 -3.70 -7.08
CA LEU A 293 20.87 -5.09 -7.48
C LEU A 293 21.69 -6.11 -6.70
N SER A 294 22.76 -5.67 -6.02
CA SER A 294 23.62 -6.51 -5.17
C SER A 294 23.34 -6.34 -3.67
N ASP A 295 22.21 -5.72 -3.28
CA ASP A 295 21.84 -5.60 -1.87
C ASP A 295 21.63 -6.98 -1.21
N HIS A 296 21.95 -7.08 0.07
CA HIS A 296 21.77 -8.31 0.85
C HIS A 296 20.30 -8.70 0.99
N ASP A 297 19.40 -7.72 0.99
CA ASP A 297 17.96 -7.94 1.09
C ASP A 297 17.30 -8.17 -0.29
N VAL A 298 16.43 -9.17 -0.36
CA VAL A 298 15.74 -9.55 -1.61
C VAL A 298 14.75 -8.48 -2.09
N GLY A 299 14.06 -7.81 -1.17
CA GLY A 299 13.10 -6.76 -1.48
C GLY A 299 13.78 -5.52 -2.09
N VAL A 300 14.98 -5.18 -1.61
CA VAL A 300 15.80 -4.11 -2.18
C VAL A 300 16.27 -4.46 -3.60
N ARG A 301 16.78 -5.69 -3.81
CA ARG A 301 17.21 -6.15 -5.16
C ARG A 301 16.06 -6.13 -6.16
N GLN A 302 14.90 -6.64 -5.77
CA GLN A 302 13.69 -6.64 -6.61
C GLN A 302 13.21 -5.23 -6.91
N ALA A 303 13.24 -4.32 -5.93
CA ALA A 303 12.91 -2.91 -6.16
C ALA A 303 13.84 -2.25 -7.17
N ALA A 304 15.14 -2.58 -7.13
CA ALA A 304 16.13 -2.05 -8.07
C ALA A 304 15.86 -2.55 -9.50
N ALA A 305 15.61 -3.85 -9.66
CA ALA A 305 15.22 -4.41 -10.95
C ALA A 305 13.93 -3.81 -11.50
N ALA A 306 12.90 -3.63 -10.66
CA ALA A 306 11.64 -3.01 -11.04
C ALA A 306 11.82 -1.53 -11.43
N ALA A 307 12.70 -0.80 -10.75
CA ALA A 307 13.02 0.59 -11.09
C ALA A 307 13.75 0.69 -12.45
N LEU A 308 14.66 -0.24 -12.74
CA LEU A 308 15.31 -0.33 -14.05
C LEU A 308 14.30 -0.67 -15.17
N ASP A 309 13.38 -1.60 -14.92
CA ASP A 309 12.29 -1.95 -15.86
C ASP A 309 11.42 -0.74 -16.19
N GLN A 310 11.01 0.04 -15.18
CA GLN A 310 10.20 1.25 -15.36
C GLN A 310 10.89 2.30 -16.23
N ARG A 311 12.22 2.34 -16.22
CA ARG A 311 13.03 3.26 -17.03
C ARG A 311 13.33 2.72 -18.43
N GLY A 312 12.84 1.53 -18.77
CA GLY A 312 13.15 0.86 -20.03
C GLY A 312 14.62 0.50 -20.18
N TRP A 313 15.35 0.37 -19.06
CA TRP A 313 16.73 -0.10 -19.09
C TRP A 313 16.77 -1.50 -19.71
N GLN A 314 17.75 -1.74 -20.58
CA GLN A 314 17.94 -3.03 -21.23
C GLN A 314 19.35 -3.56 -20.93
N PRO A 315 19.47 -4.85 -20.57
CA PRO A 315 20.76 -5.50 -20.39
C PRO A 315 21.54 -5.53 -21.73
N ALA A 316 22.84 -5.28 -21.68
CA ALA A 316 23.72 -5.10 -22.84
C ALA A 316 24.64 -6.30 -23.13
N GLU A 317 24.26 -7.49 -22.66
CA GLU A 317 25.02 -8.75 -22.62
C GLU A 317 26.31 -8.70 -21.79
N THR A 318 26.23 -8.16 -20.57
CA THR A 318 27.35 -8.00 -19.62
C THR A 318 27.15 -8.80 -18.32
N SER A 319 28.19 -8.93 -17.49
CA SER A 319 28.08 -9.56 -16.15
C SER A 319 27.13 -8.82 -15.21
N THR A 320 26.88 -7.52 -15.44
CA THR A 320 25.86 -6.73 -14.72
C THR A 320 24.45 -7.24 -15.00
N ASP A 321 24.21 -7.79 -16.20
CA ASP A 321 22.92 -8.34 -16.59
C ASP A 321 22.56 -9.59 -15.79
N ALA A 322 23.56 -10.43 -15.51
CA ALA A 322 23.35 -11.60 -14.67
C ALA A 322 22.89 -11.21 -13.26
N ILE A 323 23.44 -10.13 -12.66
CA ILE A 323 22.98 -9.63 -11.36
C ILE A 323 21.52 -9.15 -11.45
N TYR A 324 21.16 -8.48 -12.54
CA TYR A 324 19.78 -8.06 -12.80
C TYR A 324 18.81 -9.26 -12.94
N TRP A 325 19.18 -10.30 -13.70
CA TRP A 325 18.34 -11.50 -13.83
C TRP A 325 18.26 -12.32 -12.55
N ILE A 326 19.35 -12.37 -11.76
CA ILE A 326 19.37 -12.97 -10.42
C ILE A 326 18.43 -12.20 -9.48
N ALA A 327 18.43 -10.86 -9.53
CA ALA A 327 17.52 -10.03 -8.74
C ALA A 327 16.04 -10.28 -9.10
N LYS A 328 15.74 -10.53 -10.38
CA LYS A 328 14.41 -10.93 -10.87
C LYS A 328 14.09 -12.42 -10.67
N GLN A 329 15.05 -13.22 -10.18
CA GLN A 329 14.95 -14.67 -10.06
C GLN A 329 14.59 -15.36 -11.38
N MET A 330 15.05 -14.81 -12.51
CA MET A 330 14.85 -15.39 -13.84
C MET A 330 15.98 -16.37 -14.15
N TRP A 331 15.92 -17.53 -13.49
CA TRP A 331 16.98 -18.54 -13.52
C TRP A 331 17.29 -19.09 -14.91
N ASP A 332 16.26 -19.31 -15.75
CA ASP A 332 16.43 -19.77 -17.14
C ASP A 332 17.29 -18.80 -17.97
N THR A 333 17.13 -17.50 -17.74
CA THR A 333 17.93 -16.47 -18.41
C THR A 333 19.37 -16.46 -17.90
N CYS A 334 19.58 -16.67 -16.60
CA CYS A 334 20.92 -16.85 -16.03
C CYS A 334 21.63 -18.09 -16.59
N ILE A 335 20.89 -19.19 -16.81
CA ILE A 335 21.42 -20.40 -17.43
C ILE A 335 21.85 -20.12 -18.88
N ALA A 336 21.01 -19.40 -19.64
CA ALA A 336 21.32 -19.02 -21.02
C ALA A 336 22.56 -18.11 -21.14
N LEU A 337 22.81 -17.25 -20.14
CA LEU A 337 24.03 -16.43 -20.06
C LEU A 337 25.32 -17.25 -19.80
N GLY A 338 25.18 -18.47 -19.27
CA GLY A 338 26.28 -19.41 -19.06
C GLY A 338 27.41 -18.83 -18.21
N ALA A 339 28.62 -18.79 -18.77
CA ALA A 339 29.84 -18.36 -18.06
C ALA A 339 29.75 -16.95 -17.46
N LEU A 340 28.98 -16.04 -18.06
CA LEU A 340 28.79 -14.67 -17.55
C LEU A 340 28.00 -14.62 -16.24
N ALA A 341 27.17 -15.62 -15.98
CA ALA A 341 26.36 -15.70 -14.76
C ALA A 341 27.10 -16.35 -13.59
N VAL A 342 28.20 -17.08 -13.83
CA VAL A 342 28.87 -17.89 -12.80
C VAL A 342 29.40 -17.04 -11.63
N GLU A 343 30.15 -15.97 -11.91
CA GLU A 343 30.67 -15.07 -10.86
C GLU A 343 29.54 -14.39 -10.06
N PRO A 344 28.54 -13.76 -10.71
CA PRO A 344 27.35 -13.23 -10.03
C PRO A 344 26.59 -14.25 -9.18
N LEU A 345 26.41 -15.48 -9.68
CA LEU A 345 25.76 -16.55 -8.92
C LEU A 345 26.59 -16.96 -7.69
N ILE A 346 27.91 -17.06 -7.83
CA ILE A 346 28.79 -17.35 -6.69
C ILE A 346 28.72 -16.25 -5.64
N ALA A 347 28.68 -14.97 -6.05
CA ALA A 347 28.48 -13.87 -5.12
C ALA A 347 27.12 -13.96 -4.41
N ALA A 348 26.07 -14.36 -5.13
CA ALA A 348 24.71 -14.50 -4.62
C ALA A 348 24.53 -15.65 -3.60
N LEU A 349 25.46 -16.63 -3.56
CA LEU A 349 25.49 -17.67 -2.51
C LEU A 349 25.76 -17.10 -1.10
N LYS A 350 26.13 -15.83 -0.97
CA LYS A 350 26.34 -15.18 0.33
C LYS A 350 25.08 -14.51 0.89
N TYR A 351 23.97 -14.51 0.16
CA TYR A 351 22.73 -13.88 0.60
C TYR A 351 22.02 -14.70 1.68
N ARG A 352 21.25 -14.03 2.55
CA ARG A 352 20.68 -14.64 3.77
C ARG A 352 19.57 -15.66 3.51
N ASP A 353 18.80 -15.48 2.45
CA ASP A 353 17.65 -16.32 2.09
C ASP A 353 18.11 -17.69 1.55
N ASP A 354 17.77 -18.76 2.26
CA ASP A 354 18.15 -20.14 1.96
C ASP A 354 17.42 -20.71 0.73
N ALA A 355 16.13 -20.46 0.58
CA ALA A 355 15.38 -20.88 -0.62
C ALA A 355 15.93 -20.22 -1.88
N PHE A 356 16.32 -18.94 -1.76
CA PHE A 356 17.03 -18.24 -2.82
C PHE A 356 18.40 -18.88 -3.10
N ARG A 357 19.20 -19.19 -2.07
CA ARG A 357 20.50 -19.87 -2.25
C ARG A 357 20.37 -21.24 -2.90
N ILE A 358 19.33 -22.02 -2.60
CA ILE A 358 19.06 -23.30 -3.29
C ILE A 358 18.89 -23.09 -4.79
N SER A 359 18.10 -22.09 -5.18
CA SER A 359 17.87 -21.76 -6.59
C SER A 359 19.17 -21.30 -7.27
N VAL A 360 20.00 -20.52 -6.57
CA VAL A 360 21.33 -20.10 -7.04
C VAL A 360 22.26 -21.30 -7.24
N VAL A 361 22.29 -22.25 -6.29
CA VAL A 361 23.09 -23.48 -6.38
C VAL A 361 22.72 -24.29 -7.63
N GLN A 362 21.43 -24.52 -7.87
CA GLN A 362 20.93 -25.24 -9.04
C GLN A 362 21.31 -24.53 -10.34
N THR A 363 21.07 -23.23 -10.39
CA THR A 363 21.38 -22.37 -11.55
C THR A 363 22.88 -22.36 -11.83
N LEU A 364 23.73 -22.33 -10.80
CA LEU A 364 25.19 -22.35 -10.92
C LEU A 364 25.69 -23.66 -11.56
N GLY A 365 25.10 -24.80 -11.17
CA GLY A 365 25.39 -26.10 -11.80
C GLY A 365 25.08 -26.12 -13.30
N GLN A 366 23.90 -25.60 -13.67
CA GLN A 366 23.40 -25.63 -15.04
C GLN A 366 24.03 -24.56 -15.95
N SER A 367 24.52 -23.45 -15.39
CA SER A 367 25.16 -22.36 -16.15
C SER A 367 26.67 -22.55 -16.36
N CYS A 368 27.33 -23.40 -15.58
CA CYS A 368 28.78 -23.55 -15.66
C CYS A 368 29.21 -24.37 -16.90
N GLY A 369 30.18 -23.83 -17.64
CA GLY A 369 30.80 -24.50 -18.80
C GLY A 369 32.24 -24.95 -18.47
N PRO A 370 32.96 -25.58 -19.41
CA PRO A 370 34.32 -26.07 -19.17
C PRO A 370 35.29 -25.01 -18.61
N ALA A 371 35.15 -23.76 -19.02
CA ALA A 371 35.98 -22.64 -18.57
C ALA A 371 35.70 -22.19 -17.13
N THR A 372 34.47 -22.37 -16.64
CA THR A 372 34.01 -21.89 -15.32
C THR A 372 33.72 -23.03 -14.34
N LEU A 373 33.78 -24.29 -14.79
CA LEU A 373 33.50 -25.48 -14.00
C LEU A 373 34.35 -25.56 -12.72
N ALA A 374 35.65 -25.32 -12.83
CA ALA A 374 36.55 -25.38 -11.67
C ALA A 374 36.17 -24.36 -10.58
N GLN A 375 35.67 -23.20 -11.00
CA GLN A 375 35.23 -22.14 -10.11
C GLN A 375 33.89 -22.46 -9.46
N ALA A 376 32.91 -22.89 -10.25
CA ALA A 376 31.60 -23.32 -9.77
C ALA A 376 31.74 -24.45 -8.74
N VAL A 377 32.56 -25.47 -9.03
CA VAL A 377 32.79 -26.59 -8.11
C VAL A 377 33.44 -26.13 -6.80
N ARG A 378 34.37 -25.16 -6.85
CA ARG A 378 34.99 -24.62 -5.63
C ARG A 378 33.94 -23.93 -4.74
N ALA A 379 33.07 -23.13 -5.34
CA ALA A 379 31.99 -22.45 -4.60
C ALA A 379 30.98 -23.46 -4.02
N LEU A 380 30.57 -24.46 -4.80
CA LEU A 380 29.65 -25.51 -4.36
C LEU A 380 30.23 -26.36 -3.23
N LEU A 381 31.53 -26.67 -3.26
CA LEU A 381 32.21 -27.37 -2.17
C LEU A 381 32.23 -26.53 -0.88
N ASP A 382 32.45 -25.23 -0.99
CA ASP A 382 32.39 -24.32 0.15
C ASP A 382 30.97 -24.26 0.74
N THR A 383 29.95 -24.14 -0.10
CA THR A 383 28.53 -24.19 0.31
C THR A 383 28.19 -25.52 0.98
N LEU A 384 28.58 -26.65 0.40
CA LEU A 384 28.35 -27.99 0.96
C LEU A 384 28.92 -28.14 2.38
N GLN A 385 30.10 -27.58 2.61
CA GLN A 385 30.83 -27.73 3.88
C GLN A 385 30.39 -26.72 4.94
N HIS A 386 30.04 -25.50 4.54
CA HIS A 386 29.97 -24.36 5.47
C HIS A 386 28.63 -23.64 5.52
N ASP A 387 27.67 -23.86 4.61
CA ASP A 387 26.37 -23.17 4.66
C ASP A 387 25.63 -23.47 5.96
N ALA A 388 24.91 -22.52 6.55
CA ALA A 388 24.23 -22.77 7.82
C ALA A 388 23.05 -23.75 7.71
N TYR A 389 22.49 -23.93 6.50
CA TYR A 389 21.25 -24.67 6.29
C TYR A 389 21.49 -25.98 5.53
N TRP A 390 20.98 -27.08 6.08
CA TRP A 390 21.16 -28.42 5.49
C TRP A 390 20.54 -28.56 4.10
N ASP A 391 19.41 -27.92 3.83
CA ASP A 391 18.77 -27.97 2.50
C ASP A 391 19.64 -27.36 1.40
N VAL A 392 20.34 -26.26 1.72
CA VAL A 392 21.28 -25.60 0.80
C VAL A 392 22.49 -26.51 0.56
N ARG A 393 23.02 -27.15 1.61
CA ARG A 393 24.11 -28.12 1.48
C ARG A 393 23.69 -29.33 0.64
N ALA A 394 22.49 -29.87 0.87
CA ALA A 394 21.93 -30.99 0.11
C ALA A 394 21.70 -30.63 -1.37
N ALA A 395 21.28 -29.40 -1.65
CA ALA A 395 21.24 -28.89 -3.02
C ALA A 395 22.64 -28.87 -3.65
N ALA A 396 23.67 -28.41 -2.93
CA ALA A 396 25.04 -28.38 -3.44
C ALA A 396 25.59 -29.79 -3.69
N ALA A 397 25.28 -30.75 -2.82
CA ALA A 397 25.65 -32.16 -2.99
C ALA A 397 25.09 -32.74 -4.29
N ARG A 398 23.78 -32.59 -4.52
CA ARG A 398 23.11 -33.06 -5.74
C ARG A 398 23.74 -32.47 -7.00
N VAL A 399 23.96 -31.17 -7.01
CA VAL A 399 24.59 -30.51 -8.16
C VAL A 399 26.02 -31.02 -8.39
N LEU A 400 26.81 -31.22 -7.33
CA LEU A 400 28.17 -31.76 -7.45
C LEU A 400 28.19 -33.18 -8.03
N GLU A 401 27.20 -34.03 -7.73
CA GLU A 401 27.08 -35.38 -8.29
C GLU A 401 26.76 -35.38 -9.79
N GLU A 402 26.01 -34.38 -10.27
CA GLU A 402 25.60 -34.26 -11.67
C GLU A 402 26.68 -33.65 -12.59
N LEU A 403 27.65 -32.92 -12.03
CA LEU A 403 28.68 -32.24 -12.79
C LEU A 403 29.71 -33.21 -13.42
N PRO A 404 30.27 -32.90 -14.61
CA PRO A 404 31.23 -33.76 -15.30
C PRO A 404 32.65 -33.65 -14.70
N ILE A 405 32.80 -34.05 -13.44
CA ILE A 405 34.01 -33.87 -12.61
C ILE A 405 34.68 -35.20 -12.22
N ALA A 406 34.59 -36.21 -13.10
CA ALA A 406 35.11 -37.55 -12.87
C ALA A 406 36.59 -37.53 -12.41
N GLY A 407 36.88 -38.25 -11.31
CA GLY A 407 38.23 -38.39 -10.75
C GLY A 407 38.66 -37.32 -9.74
N ARG A 408 37.79 -36.34 -9.41
CA ARG A 408 38.02 -35.33 -8.37
C ARG A 408 37.83 -35.91 -6.97
N THR A 409 38.92 -36.39 -6.38
CA THR A 409 38.94 -37.02 -5.05
C THR A 409 38.52 -36.08 -3.92
N ASP A 410 38.77 -34.78 -4.06
CA ASP A 410 38.31 -33.73 -3.15
C ASP A 410 36.78 -33.67 -3.06
N VAL A 411 36.09 -33.77 -4.20
CA VAL A 411 34.61 -33.75 -4.23
C VAL A 411 34.03 -35.03 -3.63
N THR A 412 34.57 -36.19 -3.99
CA THR A 412 34.12 -37.47 -3.41
C THR A 412 34.29 -37.49 -1.89
N GLN A 413 35.43 -37.02 -1.37
CA GLN A 413 35.67 -36.95 0.07
C GLN A 413 34.71 -35.98 0.77
N ALA A 414 34.41 -34.82 0.16
CA ALA A 414 33.47 -33.86 0.71
C ALA A 414 32.03 -34.42 0.78
N LEU A 415 31.56 -35.09 -0.28
CA LEU A 415 30.25 -35.75 -0.30
C LEU A 415 30.15 -36.86 0.75
N THR A 416 31.17 -37.71 0.90
CA THR A 416 31.18 -38.75 1.94
C THR A 416 31.08 -38.15 3.35
N ARG A 417 31.83 -37.07 3.64
CA ARG A 417 31.75 -36.38 4.94
C ARG A 417 30.39 -35.74 5.17
N PHE A 418 29.79 -35.17 4.13
CA PHE A 418 28.45 -34.59 4.20
C PHE A 418 27.40 -35.64 4.57
N VAL A 419 27.38 -36.80 3.91
CA VAL A 419 26.43 -37.88 4.21
C VAL A 419 26.55 -38.35 5.66
N GLN A 420 27.78 -38.59 6.13
CA GLN A 420 28.04 -39.00 7.53
C GLN A 420 27.51 -37.96 8.52
N ALA A 421 27.82 -36.68 8.29
CA ALA A 421 27.39 -35.60 9.18
C ALA A 421 25.86 -35.37 9.13
N TYR A 422 25.21 -35.61 7.99
CA TYR A 422 23.77 -35.50 7.85
C TYR A 422 23.02 -36.63 8.55
N GLU A 423 23.52 -37.87 8.44
CA GLU A 423 22.99 -39.02 9.18
C GLU A 423 23.09 -38.79 10.70
N GLU A 424 24.22 -38.27 11.20
CA GLU A 424 24.39 -37.89 12.61
C GLU A 424 23.42 -36.78 13.03
N TYR A 425 23.21 -35.77 12.18
CA TYR A 425 22.27 -34.68 12.44
C TYR A 425 20.83 -35.18 12.59
N LEU A 426 20.36 -36.05 11.68
CA LEU A 426 19.02 -36.64 11.75
C LEU A 426 18.83 -37.46 13.03
N LEU A 427 19.81 -38.29 13.39
CA LEU A 427 19.77 -39.09 14.64
C LEU A 427 19.68 -38.24 15.92
N LEU A 428 20.17 -37.01 15.89
CA LEU A 428 20.14 -36.09 17.04
C LEU A 428 18.87 -35.23 17.14
N HIS A 429 18.06 -35.17 16.08
CA HIS A 429 16.87 -34.31 15.99
C HIS A 429 15.58 -35.10 15.70
N ASP A 430 15.64 -36.44 15.76
CA ASP A 430 14.52 -37.37 15.55
C ASP A 430 13.53 -37.46 16.74
N ASP A 431 13.72 -36.67 17.81
CA ASP A 431 12.88 -36.70 19.04
C ASP A 431 11.86 -35.53 19.14
N ASP A 432 11.82 -34.59 18.19
CA ASP A 432 10.86 -33.46 18.16
C ASP A 432 9.96 -33.51 16.89
N GLU A 433 9.13 -34.55 16.76
CA GLU A 433 7.85 -34.48 16.01
C GLU A 433 6.69 -35.09 16.82
#